data_AF-A0A9D4BJN7-F1
#
_entry.id   AF-A0A9D4BJN7-F1
#
_cell.length_a   1.000
_cell.length_b   1.000
_cell.length_c   1.000
_cell.angle_alpha   90.00
_cell.angle_beta   90.00
_cell.angle_gamma   90.00
#
_symmetry.space_group_name_H-M   'P 1'
#
loop_
_entity.id
_entity.type
_entity.pdbx_description
1 polymer ?
#
loop_
_entity_poly.entity_id
_entity_poly.type
_entity_poly.pdbx_seq_one_letter_code
_entity_poly.pdbx_strand_id
1 'polypeptide(L)'
;MFRGWGKNQGCTQKFLTEGGQLGKVQEAFQFRETILLSVSSCQNMGSVIGKTMEENFKKQQEFMEKNQEVMLDRQIQMQNQMRERQAAMMVARSRDMLNWWGAFYVTVAFFGIVGFLKTKKPVPLIPLLPFSFIVGYQYDLAYGNKMQRCREEAERVMAEEGSYIELPRGLPTVQSIDAARNQ
;
A
#
# COMPACT_ATOMS: atom_id res chain seq x y z
N MET A 1 -47.72 16.28 -12.78
CA MET A 1 -49.12 15.87 -13.06
C MET A 1 -49.54 14.90 -11.96
N PHE A 2 -50.73 15.10 -11.38
CA PHE A 2 -51.40 14.27 -10.34
C PHE A 2 -50.85 14.42 -8.90
N ARG A 3 -51.56 15.15 -8.01
CA ARG A 3 -52.76 14.74 -7.22
C ARG A 3 -52.42 13.49 -6.38
N GLY A 4 -52.40 13.50 -5.05
CA GLY A 4 -53.33 14.08 -4.08
C GLY A 4 -53.94 12.93 -3.25
N TRP A 5 -54.18 13.17 -1.95
CA TRP A 5 -54.85 12.37 -0.89
C TRP A 5 -53.91 12.14 0.30
N GLY A 6 -54.26 12.42 1.56
CA GLY A 6 -55.51 12.97 2.07
C GLY A 6 -55.62 12.82 3.59
N LYS A 7 -56.30 13.82 4.17
CA LYS A 7 -57.26 13.75 5.28
C LYS A 7 -56.79 13.61 6.74
N ASN A 8 -57.59 14.32 7.54
CA ASN A 8 -57.76 14.33 8.99
C ASN A 8 -56.66 15.12 9.73
N GLN A 9 -56.95 16.27 10.35
CA GLN A 9 -58.08 16.46 11.26
C GLN A 9 -58.65 17.88 11.19
N GLY A 10 -59.90 17.97 10.77
CA GLY A 10 -60.77 19.06 11.20
C GLY A 10 -61.17 18.79 12.65
N CYS A 11 -60.61 19.54 13.60
CA CYS A 11 -61.11 19.59 14.96
C CYS A 11 -60.66 20.88 15.69
N THR A 12 -60.62 22.02 14.99
CA THR A 12 -60.34 23.33 15.62
C THR A 12 -61.25 24.41 15.05
N GLN A 13 -62.50 24.06 14.78
CA GLN A 13 -63.48 25.04 14.31
C GLN A 13 -64.89 24.76 14.86
N LYS A 14 -64.97 24.45 16.16
CA LYS A 14 -66.20 24.60 16.93
C LYS A 14 -65.80 24.93 18.35
N PHE A 15 -65.77 26.22 18.68
CA PHE A 15 -66.02 26.79 20.02
C PHE A 15 -65.89 28.32 19.87
N LEU A 16 -66.70 28.88 18.96
CA LEU A 16 -66.99 30.32 18.88
C LEU A 16 -68.45 30.52 19.21
N THR A 17 -68.84 30.20 20.43
CA THR A 17 -69.98 30.83 21.12
C THR A 17 -69.95 30.35 22.57
N GLU A 18 -70.32 31.26 23.47
CA GLU A 18 -70.54 31.05 24.91
C GLU A 18 -69.33 31.22 25.84
N GLY A 19 -69.26 32.43 26.41
CA GLY A 19 -69.21 32.62 27.86
C GLY A 19 -67.87 32.42 28.58
N GLY A 20 -67.52 33.39 29.43
CA GLY A 20 -66.74 33.11 30.64
C GLY A 20 -65.24 33.36 30.56
N GLN A 21 -64.86 34.63 30.58
CA GLN A 21 -63.59 35.09 31.16
C GLN A 21 -63.52 34.62 32.62
N LEU A 22 -62.57 33.74 32.99
CA LEU A 22 -61.91 33.62 34.33
C LEU A 22 -61.20 32.27 34.61
N GLY A 23 -61.29 31.25 33.75
CA GLY A 23 -60.66 29.92 34.01
C GLY A 23 -59.28 29.66 33.38
N LYS A 24 -58.81 30.49 32.43
CA LYS A 24 -57.69 30.15 31.53
C LYS A 24 -56.27 30.40 32.07
N VAL A 25 -56.14 31.01 33.25
CA VAL A 25 -54.82 31.38 33.80
C VAL A 25 -54.18 30.22 34.58
N GLN A 26 -55.01 29.37 35.20
CA GLN A 26 -54.53 28.27 36.07
C GLN A 26 -54.00 27.06 35.26
N GLU A 27 -54.67 26.67 34.17
CA GLU A 27 -54.19 25.58 33.29
C GLU A 27 -52.96 25.97 32.48
N ALA A 28 -52.86 27.25 32.09
CA ALA A 28 -51.69 27.76 31.37
C ALA A 28 -50.40 27.70 32.22
N PHE A 29 -50.51 27.77 33.55
CA PHE A 29 -49.37 27.71 34.46
C PHE A 29 -48.85 26.28 34.66
N GLN A 30 -49.74 25.29 34.82
CA GLN A 30 -49.38 23.87 34.95
C GLN A 30 -48.79 23.27 33.66
N PHE A 31 -49.29 23.70 32.49
CA PHE A 31 -48.73 23.28 31.21
C PHE A 31 -47.31 23.84 30.97
N ARG A 32 -47.01 25.03 31.50
CA ARG A 32 -45.70 25.69 31.36
C ARG A 32 -44.60 25.00 32.17
N GLU A 33 -44.91 24.57 33.40
CA GLU A 33 -43.99 23.79 34.26
C GLU A 33 -43.68 22.40 33.66
N THR A 34 -44.71 21.72 33.11
CA THR A 34 -44.54 20.41 32.47
C THR A 34 -43.70 20.48 31.19
N ILE A 35 -43.84 21.56 30.41
CA ILE A 35 -42.99 21.80 29.24
C ILE A 35 -41.54 22.10 29.66
N LEU A 36 -41.33 22.91 30.71
CA LEU A 36 -39.98 23.25 31.16
C LEU A 36 -39.20 22.03 31.69
N LEU A 37 -39.86 21.11 32.40
CA LEU A 37 -39.23 19.87 32.87
C LEU A 37 -38.91 18.90 31.72
N SER A 38 -39.76 18.80 30.69
CA SER A 38 -39.47 17.96 29.51
C SER A 38 -38.36 18.54 28.63
N VAL A 39 -38.27 19.86 28.49
CA VAL A 39 -37.17 20.54 27.78
C VAL A 39 -35.85 20.38 28.52
N SER A 40 -35.83 20.52 29.86
CA SER A 40 -34.62 20.34 30.68
C SER A 40 -34.07 18.90 30.62
N SER A 41 -34.94 17.90 30.66
CA SER A 41 -34.55 16.48 30.51
C SER A 41 -33.97 16.20 29.11
N CYS A 42 -34.58 16.75 28.05
CA CYS A 42 -34.04 16.69 26.69
C CYS A 42 -32.69 17.42 26.53
N GLN A 43 -32.47 18.53 27.24
CA GLN A 43 -31.22 19.29 27.17
C GLN A 43 -30.06 18.56 27.87
N ASN A 44 -30.34 17.91 29.00
CA ASN A 44 -29.37 17.04 29.67
C ASN A 44 -29.05 15.80 28.84
N MET A 45 -30.04 15.16 28.23
CA MET A 45 -29.80 14.04 27.30
C MET A 45 -29.04 14.48 26.05
N GLY A 46 -29.34 15.65 25.47
CA GLY A 46 -28.58 16.21 24.34
C GLY A 46 -27.12 16.54 24.67
N SER A 47 -26.83 16.97 25.90
CA SER A 47 -25.45 17.20 26.36
C SER A 47 -24.69 15.89 26.55
N VAL A 48 -25.33 14.84 27.09
CA VAL A 48 -24.72 13.52 27.27
C VAL A 48 -24.54 12.81 25.92
N ILE A 49 -25.52 12.91 25.01
CA ILE A 49 -25.44 12.40 23.63
C ILE A 49 -24.36 13.15 22.85
N GLY A 50 -24.24 14.48 22.99
CA GLY A 50 -23.18 15.26 22.36
C GLY A 50 -21.78 14.87 22.85
N LYS A 51 -21.60 14.70 24.17
CA LYS A 51 -20.32 14.28 24.77
C LYS A 51 -19.92 12.87 24.35
N THR A 52 -20.85 11.91 24.37
CA THR A 52 -20.60 10.53 23.93
C THR A 52 -20.38 10.43 22.42
N MET A 53 -21.08 11.23 21.60
CA MET A 53 -20.85 11.29 20.16
C MET A 53 -19.48 11.90 19.83
N GLU A 54 -19.07 12.98 20.48
CA GLU A 54 -17.76 13.61 20.28
C GLU A 54 -16.60 12.70 20.72
N GLU A 55 -16.75 11.96 21.83
CA GLU A 55 -15.78 10.92 22.22
C GLU A 55 -15.69 9.78 21.20
N ASN A 56 -16.80 9.38 20.59
CA ASN A 56 -16.80 8.35 19.53
C ASN A 56 -16.20 8.86 18.22
N PHE A 57 -16.40 10.13 17.85
CA PHE A 57 -15.73 10.74 16.70
C PHE A 57 -14.23 10.90 16.93
N LYS A 58 -13.80 11.33 18.13
CA LYS A 58 -12.37 11.40 18.49
C LYS A 58 -11.73 10.01 18.46
N LYS A 59 -12.39 9.00 19.04
CA LYS A 59 -11.95 7.60 18.92
C LYS A 59 -11.91 7.14 17.46
N GLN A 60 -12.91 7.45 16.63
CA GLN A 60 -12.87 7.12 15.20
C GLN A 60 -11.73 7.82 14.47
N GLN A 61 -11.42 9.09 14.78
CA GLN A 61 -10.29 9.81 14.20
C GLN A 61 -8.96 9.17 14.62
N GLU A 62 -8.78 8.87 15.91
CA GLU A 62 -7.61 8.14 16.41
C GLU A 62 -7.50 6.73 15.82
N PHE A 63 -8.62 6.03 15.60
CA PHE A 63 -8.64 4.72 14.93
C PHE A 63 -8.35 4.84 13.42
N MET A 64 -8.77 5.92 12.76
CA MET A 64 -8.41 6.17 11.36
C MET A 64 -6.92 6.48 11.21
N GLU A 65 -6.36 7.32 12.09
CA GLU A 65 -4.94 7.66 12.11
C GLU A 65 -4.07 6.44 12.40
N LYS A 66 -4.39 5.67 13.46
CA LYS A 66 -3.69 4.42 13.78
C LYS A 66 -3.80 3.38 12.67
N ASN A 67 -4.93 3.30 11.95
CA ASN A 67 -5.03 2.40 10.80
C ASN A 67 -4.14 2.85 9.62
N GLN A 68 -4.00 4.16 9.39
CA GLN A 68 -3.09 4.67 8.37
C GLN A 68 -1.64 4.36 8.71
N GLU A 69 -1.22 4.58 9.96
CA GLU A 69 0.12 4.20 10.45
C GLU A 69 0.38 2.69 10.28
N VAL A 70 -0.56 1.85 10.72
CA VAL A 70 -0.45 0.40 10.57
C VAL A 70 -0.40 -0.03 9.11
N MET A 71 -1.10 0.65 8.20
CA MET A 71 -1.01 0.39 6.76
C MET A 71 0.34 0.79 6.18
N LEU A 72 0.93 1.90 6.63
CA LEU A 72 2.26 2.36 6.21
C LEU A 72 3.35 1.41 6.71
N ASP A 73 3.30 0.99 7.97
CA ASP A 73 4.25 0.03 8.55
C ASP A 73 4.26 -1.29 7.78
N ARG A 74 3.07 -1.81 7.45
CA ARG A 74 2.93 -3.03 6.64
C ARG A 74 3.49 -2.86 5.23
N GLN A 75 3.31 -1.69 4.61
CA GLN A 75 3.88 -1.41 3.29
C GLN A 75 5.40 -1.38 3.33
N ILE A 76 6.00 -0.73 4.33
CA ILE A 76 7.47 -0.69 4.49
C ILE A 76 8.02 -2.10 4.76
N GLN A 77 7.36 -2.87 5.64
CA GLN A 77 7.75 -4.24 5.91
C GLN A 77 7.64 -5.12 4.66
N MET A 78 6.57 -4.97 3.88
CA MET A 78 6.39 -5.69 2.62
C MET A 78 7.49 -5.33 1.62
N GLN A 79 7.85 -4.05 1.49
CA GLN A 79 8.93 -3.60 0.60
C GLN A 79 10.28 -4.18 1.01
N ASN A 80 10.60 -4.19 2.31
CA ASN A 80 11.84 -4.77 2.81
C ASN A 80 11.89 -6.29 2.55
N GLN A 81 10.80 -6.99 2.83
CA GLN A 81 10.71 -8.43 2.56
C GLN A 81 10.83 -8.74 1.06
N MET A 82 10.21 -7.94 0.19
CA MET A 82 10.33 -8.11 -1.26
C MET A 82 11.76 -7.84 -1.74
N ARG A 83 12.43 -6.82 -1.20
CA ARG A 83 13.83 -6.50 -1.52
C ARG A 83 14.77 -7.63 -1.09
N GLU A 84 14.62 -8.12 0.13
CA GLU A 84 15.41 -9.24 0.65
C GLU A 84 15.18 -10.51 -0.16
N ARG A 85 13.92 -10.81 -0.50
CA ARG A 85 13.57 -11.97 -1.35
C ARG A 85 14.13 -11.84 -2.75
N GLN A 86 14.07 -10.66 -3.37
CA GLN A 86 14.66 -10.43 -4.69
C GLN A 86 16.19 -10.62 -4.64
N ALA A 87 16.86 -10.09 -3.62
CA ALA A 87 18.29 -10.30 -3.43
C ALA A 87 18.64 -11.78 -3.23
N ALA A 88 17.87 -12.50 -2.40
CA ALA A 88 18.04 -13.93 -2.19
C ALA A 88 17.80 -14.74 -3.46
N MET A 89 16.78 -14.38 -4.25
CA MET A 89 16.48 -15.02 -5.54
C MET A 89 17.62 -14.84 -6.56
N MET A 90 18.27 -13.68 -6.60
CA MET A 90 19.42 -13.46 -7.48
C MET A 90 20.59 -14.37 -7.13
N VAL A 91 20.87 -14.57 -5.83
CA VAL A 91 21.92 -15.49 -5.35
C VAL A 91 21.53 -16.95 -5.58
N ALA A 92 20.27 -17.31 -5.36
CA ALA A 92 19.78 -18.65 -5.65
C ALA A 92 19.90 -18.97 -7.15
N ARG A 93 19.55 -18.02 -8.01
CA ARG A 93 19.66 -18.15 -9.46
C ARG A 93 21.10 -18.35 -9.92
N SER A 94 22.06 -17.60 -9.36
CA SER A 94 23.47 -17.77 -9.73
C SER A 94 24.01 -19.13 -9.30
N ARG A 95 23.60 -19.65 -8.14
CA ARG A 95 23.95 -21.00 -7.67
C ARG A 95 23.39 -22.11 -8.57
N ASP A 96 22.13 -22.00 -8.96
CA ASP A 96 21.50 -22.99 -9.85
C ASP A 96 22.16 -22.99 -11.25
N MET A 97 22.45 -21.80 -11.77
CA MET A 97 23.16 -21.65 -13.03
C MET A 97 24.58 -22.22 -12.97
N LEU A 98 25.28 -22.08 -11.83
CA LEU A 98 26.58 -22.71 -11.62
C LEU A 98 26.51 -24.24 -11.60
N ASN A 99 25.49 -24.82 -10.96
CA ASN A 99 25.31 -26.28 -10.98
C ASN A 99 25.09 -26.77 -12.42
N TRP A 100 24.29 -26.06 -13.21
CA TRP A 100 24.02 -26.41 -14.59
C TRP A 100 25.27 -26.30 -15.49
N TRP A 101 25.98 -25.17 -15.45
CA TRP A 101 27.23 -25.00 -16.22
C TRP A 101 28.35 -25.91 -15.72
N GLY A 102 28.42 -26.18 -14.41
CA GLY A 102 29.38 -27.07 -13.80
C GLY A 102 29.22 -28.51 -14.28
N ALA A 103 27.99 -29.02 -14.32
CA ALA A 103 27.70 -30.35 -14.87
C ALA A 103 28.11 -30.46 -16.35
N PHE A 104 27.82 -29.43 -17.14
CA PHE A 104 28.24 -29.37 -18.53
C PHE A 104 29.77 -29.30 -18.68
N TYR A 105 30.45 -28.50 -17.86
CA TYR A 105 31.91 -28.37 -17.85
C TYR A 105 32.60 -29.71 -17.56
N VAL A 106 32.13 -30.45 -16.54
CA VAL A 106 32.66 -31.79 -16.22
C VAL A 106 32.45 -32.75 -17.39
N THR A 107 31.27 -32.69 -18.04
CA THR A 107 30.94 -33.54 -19.19
C THR A 107 31.87 -33.24 -20.38
N VAL A 108 32.04 -31.96 -20.74
CA VAL A 108 32.94 -31.53 -21.82
C VAL A 108 34.39 -31.86 -21.49
N ALA A 109 34.82 -31.66 -20.24
CA ALA A 109 36.17 -32.01 -19.81
C ALA A 109 36.43 -33.51 -19.96
N PHE A 110 35.48 -34.36 -19.55
CA PHE A 110 35.57 -35.80 -19.71
C PHE A 110 35.70 -36.20 -21.19
N PHE A 111 34.81 -35.70 -22.06
CA PHE A 111 34.88 -35.98 -23.50
C PHE A 111 36.15 -35.43 -24.15
N GLY A 112 36.61 -34.25 -23.73
CA GLY A 112 37.84 -33.62 -24.20
C GLY A 112 39.09 -34.44 -23.85
N ILE A 113 39.17 -34.95 -22.62
CA ILE A 113 40.27 -35.83 -22.17
C ILE A 113 40.25 -37.15 -22.95
N VAL A 114 39.09 -37.79 -23.11
CA VAL A 114 38.95 -39.03 -23.90
C VAL A 114 39.33 -38.80 -25.36
N GLY A 115 38.91 -37.67 -25.94
CA GLY A 115 39.27 -37.26 -27.30
C GLY A 115 40.77 -37.04 -27.46
N PHE A 116 41.40 -36.37 -26.48
CA PHE A 116 42.85 -36.15 -26.45
C PHE A 116 43.63 -37.47 -26.37
N LEU A 117 43.19 -38.42 -25.54
CA LEU A 117 43.84 -39.73 -25.42
C LEU A 117 43.81 -40.51 -26.73
N LYS A 118 42.71 -40.42 -27.50
CA LYS A 118 42.56 -41.12 -28.80
C LYS A 118 43.29 -40.44 -29.95
N THR A 119 43.17 -39.12 -30.09
CA THR A 119 43.74 -38.39 -31.24
C THR A 119 45.14 -37.84 -30.99
N LYS A 120 45.60 -37.81 -29.74
CA LYS A 120 46.89 -37.22 -29.29
C LYS A 120 47.08 -35.75 -29.70
N LYS A 121 46.00 -35.08 -30.12
CA LYS A 121 45.99 -33.66 -30.54
C LYS A 121 45.30 -32.83 -29.46
N PRO A 122 45.81 -31.63 -29.13
CA PRO A 122 45.23 -30.77 -28.10
C PRO A 122 43.92 -30.08 -28.51
N VAL A 123 43.49 -30.22 -29.78
CA VAL A 123 42.30 -29.56 -30.34
C VAL A 123 41.02 -29.75 -29.49
N PRO A 124 40.71 -30.94 -28.95
CA PRO A 124 39.52 -31.14 -28.12
C PRO A 124 39.54 -30.39 -26.78
N LEU A 125 40.71 -29.93 -26.31
CA LEU A 125 40.87 -29.20 -25.05
C LEU A 125 40.78 -27.67 -25.24
N ILE A 126 40.94 -27.17 -26.47
CA ILE A 126 40.84 -25.74 -26.78
C ILE A 126 39.54 -25.10 -26.24
N PRO A 127 38.34 -25.69 -26.41
CA PRO A 127 37.11 -25.07 -25.91
C PRO A 127 37.03 -25.00 -24.38
N LEU A 128 37.81 -25.78 -23.62
CA LEU A 128 37.80 -25.71 -22.16
C LEU A 128 38.35 -24.39 -21.61
N LEU A 129 39.28 -23.75 -22.34
CA LEU A 129 39.90 -22.50 -21.91
C LEU A 129 38.87 -21.36 -21.77
N PRO A 130 38.14 -20.94 -22.81
CA PRO A 130 37.12 -19.91 -22.67
C PRO A 130 35.99 -20.35 -21.71
N PHE A 131 35.68 -21.64 -21.67
CA PHE A 131 34.64 -22.16 -20.78
C PHE A 131 35.02 -22.07 -19.30
N SER A 132 36.27 -22.37 -18.97
CA SER A 132 36.79 -22.28 -17.60
C SER A 132 36.72 -20.84 -17.07
N PHE A 133 36.95 -19.84 -17.93
CA PHE A 133 36.80 -18.43 -17.57
C PHE A 133 35.35 -18.08 -17.22
N ILE A 134 34.39 -18.55 -18.03
CA ILE A 134 32.95 -18.33 -17.77
C ILE A 134 32.53 -18.99 -16.47
N VAL A 135 32.89 -20.26 -16.24
CA VAL A 135 32.52 -20.99 -15.02
C VAL A 135 33.18 -20.37 -13.79
N GLY A 136 34.45 -19.96 -13.88
CA GLY A 136 35.15 -19.26 -12.82
C GLY A 136 34.48 -17.94 -12.45
N TYR A 137 34.00 -17.18 -13.44
CA TYR A 137 33.21 -15.97 -13.19
C TYR A 137 31.87 -16.27 -12.50
N GLN A 138 31.15 -17.33 -12.93
CA GLN A 138 29.91 -17.74 -12.27
C GLN A 138 30.15 -18.21 -10.83
N TYR A 139 31.30 -18.82 -10.55
CA TYR A 139 31.69 -19.22 -9.20
C TYR A 139 31.90 -18.01 -8.29
N ASP A 140 32.60 -16.98 -8.76
CA ASP A 140 32.78 -15.72 -8.02
C ASP A 140 31.44 -14.98 -7.80
N LEU A 141 30.47 -15.12 -8.72
CA LEU A 141 29.12 -14.59 -8.55
C LEU A 141 28.26 -15.37 -7.54
N ALA A 142 28.44 -16.69 -7.42
CA ALA A 142 27.61 -17.55 -6.58
C ALA A 142 28.09 -17.63 -5.13
N TYR A 143 29.41 -17.64 -4.92
CA TYR A 143 30.05 -17.82 -3.61
C TYR A 143 31.05 -16.72 -3.25
N GLY A 144 31.54 -15.97 -4.24
CA GLY A 144 32.54 -14.92 -4.03
C GLY A 144 31.96 -13.59 -3.58
N ASN A 145 32.82 -12.57 -3.54
CA ASN A 145 32.48 -11.22 -3.11
C ASN A 145 32.03 -10.31 -4.25
N LYS A 146 31.89 -10.83 -5.49
CA LYS A 146 31.54 -10.02 -6.67
C LYS A 146 30.23 -9.26 -6.49
N MET A 147 29.21 -9.92 -5.95
CA MET A 147 27.91 -9.29 -5.68
C MET A 147 28.02 -8.16 -4.66
N GLN A 148 28.90 -8.28 -3.66
CA GLN A 148 29.13 -7.22 -2.68
C GLN A 148 29.84 -6.02 -3.31
N ARG A 149 30.89 -6.26 -4.10
CA ARG A 149 31.58 -5.21 -4.87
C ARG A 149 30.64 -4.47 -5.82
N CYS A 150 29.75 -5.19 -6.49
CA CYS A 150 28.75 -4.56 -7.36
C CYS A 150 27.74 -3.70 -6.58
N ARG A 151 27.42 -4.05 -5.33
CA ARG A 151 26.57 -3.23 -4.46
C ARG A 151 27.29 -1.96 -4.02
N GLU A 152 28.55 -2.07 -3.62
CA GLU A 152 29.39 -0.93 -3.23
C GLU A 152 29.58 0.05 -4.41
N GLU A 153 29.83 -0.47 -5.61
CA GLU A 153 29.87 0.33 -6.84
C GLU A 153 28.52 0.99 -7.13
N ALA A 154 27.39 0.28 -6.95
CA ALA A 154 26.06 0.87 -7.14
C ALA A 154 25.77 1.98 -6.13
N GLU A 155 26.20 1.83 -4.87
CA GLU A 155 26.11 2.87 -3.85
C GLU A 155 26.96 4.09 -4.21
N ARG A 156 28.18 3.90 -4.71
CA ARG A 156 29.03 4.98 -5.21
C ARG A 156 28.36 5.74 -6.36
N VAL A 157 27.82 5.03 -7.35
CA VAL A 157 27.15 5.65 -8.51
C VAL A 157 25.91 6.44 -8.07
N MET A 158 25.13 5.95 -7.09
CA MET A 158 23.99 6.70 -6.54
C MET A 158 24.40 7.96 -5.78
N ALA A 159 25.55 7.93 -5.10
CA ALA A 159 26.02 9.06 -4.28
C ALA A 159 26.78 10.13 -5.09
N GLU A 160 27.62 9.71 -6.03
CA GLU A 160 28.60 10.56 -6.71
C GLU A 160 28.23 10.86 -8.16
N GLU A 161 27.48 9.96 -8.83
CA GLU A 161 27.28 9.96 -10.28
C GLU A 161 25.78 10.04 -10.66
N GLY A 162 25.01 10.88 -9.97
CA GLY A 162 23.55 11.00 -10.15
C GLY A 162 23.11 11.30 -11.59
N SER A 163 23.95 11.96 -12.39
CA SER A 163 23.66 12.27 -13.80
C SER A 163 23.45 11.04 -14.70
N TYR A 164 23.96 9.87 -14.33
CA TYR A 164 23.74 8.62 -15.07
C TYR A 164 22.40 7.94 -14.75
N ILE A 165 21.77 8.32 -13.63
CA ILE A 165 20.53 7.73 -13.11
C ILE A 165 19.31 8.57 -13.51
N GLU A 166 19.53 9.83 -13.89
CA GLU A 166 18.48 10.73 -14.32
C GLU A 166 17.75 10.19 -15.56
N LEU A 167 16.42 10.12 -15.48
CA LEU A 167 15.61 9.71 -16.63
C LEU A 167 15.77 10.73 -17.76
N PRO A 168 15.88 10.30 -19.04
CA PRO A 168 16.13 11.17 -20.20
C PRO A 168 15.02 12.20 -20.51
N ARG A 169 14.00 12.35 -19.65
CA ARG A 169 12.99 13.43 -19.69
C ARG A 169 12.58 13.92 -18.29
N GLY A 170 13.39 13.64 -17.26
CA GLY A 170 13.02 13.88 -15.87
C GLY A 170 11.80 13.07 -15.43
N LEU A 171 11.26 13.40 -14.26
CA LEU A 171 9.99 12.83 -13.79
C LEU A 171 8.85 13.36 -14.67
N PRO A 172 7.96 12.49 -15.19
CA PRO A 172 6.78 12.93 -15.94
C PRO A 172 5.90 13.79 -15.03
N THR A 173 5.92 15.11 -15.26
CA THR A 173 5.01 16.05 -14.61
C THR A 173 3.61 15.88 -15.18
N VAL A 174 2.59 16.24 -14.40
CA VAL A 174 1.18 16.24 -14.84
C VAL A 174 0.99 16.94 -16.19
N GLN A 175 1.76 18.02 -16.43
CA GLN A 175 1.81 18.75 -17.69
C GLN A 175 2.27 17.88 -18.88
N SER A 176 3.27 17.02 -18.69
CA SER A 176 3.77 16.11 -19.73
C SER A 176 2.77 14.99 -20.05
N ILE A 177 1.98 14.56 -19.06
CA ILE A 177 0.94 13.54 -19.22
C ILE A 177 -0.28 14.13 -19.94
N ASP A 178 -0.69 15.34 -19.57
CA ASP A 178 -1.82 16.03 -20.18
C ASP A 178 -1.51 16.46 -21.61
N ALA A 179 -0.27 16.87 -21.91
CA ALA A 179 0.19 17.12 -23.28
C ALA A 179 0.18 15.85 -24.16
N ALA A 180 0.52 14.69 -23.60
CA ALA A 180 0.49 13.40 -24.31
C ALA A 180 -0.93 12.86 -24.55
N ARG A 181 -1.94 13.29 -23.77
CA ARG A 181 -3.35 12.94 -24.00
C ARG A 181 -4.03 13.81 -25.05
N ASN A 182 -3.49 15.01 -25.31
CA ASN A 182 -4.08 16.00 -26.23
C ASN A 182 -3.44 15.99 -27.63
N GLN A 183 -2.54 15.03 -27.91
CA GLN A 183 -1.98 14.73 -29.24
C GLN A 183 -2.72 13.56 -29.87
#